data_AF-A0A9X1UAY0-F1
#
_entry.id   AF-A0A9X1UAY0-F1
#
_cell.length_a   1.000
_cell.length_b   1.000
_cell.length_c   1.000
_cell.angle_alpha   90.00
_cell.angle_beta   90.00
_cell.angle_gamma   90.00
#
_symmetry.space_group_name_H-M   'P 1'
#
loop_
_entity.id
_entity.type
_entity.pdbx_description
1 polymer ?
#
loop_
_entity_poly.entity_id
_entity_poly.type
_entity_poly.pdbx_seq_one_letter_code
_entity_poly.pdbx_strand_id
1 'polypeptide(L)'
;MTNLAKLLAKLDDANDDLWTQEGEPTLSAASNLAGRRLSRDDVRATGRMRGQARGAEKQAPTDYALKLAKAELATAEKVAEVAAIERRLKAARVALGESYARYIRHQAKPSVEDSIRQHLNRTAEHEAAGNVAAPVVTQHQSVLDSLMANGGRRGTAKPRVLVR
;
A
#
# COMPACT_ATOMS: atom_id res chain seq x y z
N MET A 1 0.44 11.92 -46.24
CA MET A 1 1.22 12.98 -45.57
C MET A 1 2.52 12.37 -45.08
N THR A 2 3.67 12.81 -45.61
CA THR A 2 4.99 12.34 -45.18
C THR A 2 5.27 12.83 -43.76
N ASN A 3 5.63 11.92 -42.86
CA ASN A 3 5.94 12.26 -41.48
C ASN A 3 7.29 12.99 -41.43
N LEU A 4 7.26 14.29 -41.09
CA LEU A 4 8.45 15.16 -41.04
C LEU A 4 9.55 14.59 -40.14
N ALA A 5 9.19 13.96 -39.01
CA ALA A 5 10.15 13.32 -38.11
C ALA A 5 10.93 12.19 -38.79
N LYS A 6 10.28 11.42 -39.67
CA LYS A 6 10.96 10.35 -40.44
C LYS A 6 11.91 10.89 -41.50
N LEU A 7 11.63 12.08 -42.05
CA LEU A 7 12.54 12.74 -43.00
C LEU A 7 13.74 13.34 -42.29
N LEU A 8 13.53 14.01 -41.15
CA LEU A 8 14.60 14.58 -40.33
C LEU A 8 15.46 13.51 -39.63
N ALA A 9 14.97 12.27 -39.49
CA ALA A 9 15.78 11.14 -39.05
C ALA A 9 16.88 10.76 -40.06
N LYS A 10 16.76 11.16 -41.34
CA LYS A 10 17.76 10.91 -42.38
C LYS A 10 18.86 11.98 -42.45
N LEU A 11 18.78 13.02 -41.63
CA LEU A 11 19.85 14.01 -41.51
C LEU A 11 21.12 13.35 -40.98
N ASP A 12 22.23 13.64 -41.66
CA ASP A 12 23.56 13.20 -41.25
C ASP A 12 24.00 13.99 -40.00
N ASP A 13 24.24 13.29 -38.89
CA ASP A 13 24.71 13.88 -37.65
C ASP A 13 26.18 14.34 -37.74
N ALA A 14 26.96 13.84 -38.72
CA ALA A 14 28.38 14.17 -38.89
C ALA A 14 28.62 15.50 -39.63
N ASN A 15 27.63 15.99 -40.39
CA ASN A 15 27.75 17.25 -41.13
C ASN A 15 27.30 18.44 -40.27
N ASP A 16 28.25 19.20 -39.73
CA ASP A 16 27.99 20.32 -38.83
C ASP A 16 27.10 21.42 -39.46
N ASP A 17 27.14 21.62 -40.78
CA ASP A 17 26.37 22.66 -41.49
C ASP A 17 24.85 22.41 -41.47
N LEU A 18 24.44 21.17 -41.18
CA LEU A 18 23.02 20.79 -41.11
C LEU A 18 22.40 21.07 -39.74
N TRP A 19 23.21 21.50 -38.76
CA TRP A 19 22.81 21.67 -37.38
C TRP A 19 23.04 23.11 -36.90
N THR A 20 22.15 23.59 -36.04
CA THR A 20 22.37 24.83 -35.31
C THR A 20 23.34 24.58 -34.15
N GLN A 21 23.88 25.66 -33.57
CA GLN A 21 24.71 25.57 -32.36
C GLN A 21 23.98 24.93 -31.17
N GLU A 22 22.65 25.04 -31.15
CA GLU A 22 21.76 24.42 -30.15
C GLU A 22 21.49 22.92 -30.42
N GLY A 23 21.97 22.40 -31.55
CA GLY A 23 21.78 20.99 -31.94
C GLY A 23 20.47 20.69 -32.65
N GLU A 24 19.67 21.69 -33.03
CA GLU A 24 18.48 21.51 -33.87
C GLU A 24 18.85 21.45 -35.37
N PRO A 25 18.05 20.80 -36.24
CA PRO A 25 18.22 20.92 -37.68
C PRO A 25 18.14 22.38 -38.14
N THR A 26 18.98 22.77 -39.10
CA THR A 26 18.85 24.08 -39.76
C THR A 26 17.58 24.14 -40.60
N LEU A 27 16.97 25.33 -40.70
CA LEU A 27 15.72 25.51 -41.48
C LEU A 27 15.91 25.21 -42.97
N SER A 28 17.11 25.49 -43.49
CA SER A 28 17.51 25.15 -44.86
C SER A 28 17.54 23.64 -45.06
N ALA A 29 18.21 22.89 -44.18
CA ALA A 29 18.29 21.44 -44.26
C ALA A 29 16.90 20.78 -44.11
N ALA A 30 16.10 21.24 -43.14
CA ALA A 30 14.75 20.72 -42.93
C ALA A 30 13.81 21.01 -44.11
N SER A 31 13.86 22.22 -44.68
CA SER A 31 13.02 22.60 -45.83
C SER A 31 13.43 21.87 -47.11
N ASN A 32 14.73 21.66 -47.32
CA ASN A 32 15.25 20.89 -48.45
C ASN A 32 14.79 19.43 -48.40
N LEU A 33 14.78 18.81 -47.21
CA LEU A 33 14.32 17.43 -47.02
C LEU A 33 12.80 17.29 -47.16
N ALA A 34 12.04 18.28 -46.71
CA ALA A 34 10.58 18.23 -46.77
C ALA A 34 9.99 18.68 -48.11
N GLY A 35 10.80 19.30 -48.99
CA GLY A 35 10.34 19.85 -50.27
C GLY A 35 9.37 21.02 -50.13
N ARG A 36 9.33 21.67 -48.95
CA ARG A 36 8.47 22.82 -48.63
C ARG A 36 9.15 23.71 -47.60
N ARG A 37 8.76 24.99 -47.56
CA ARG A 37 9.18 25.90 -46.49
C ARG A 37 8.59 25.42 -45.16
N LEU A 38 9.44 25.22 -44.18
CA LEU A 38 9.06 24.88 -42.80
C LEU A 38 9.36 26.05 -41.87
N SER A 39 8.53 26.22 -40.86
CA SER A 39 8.82 27.14 -39.75
C SER A 39 9.75 26.49 -38.72
N ARG A 40 10.35 27.31 -37.85
CA ARG A 40 11.14 26.81 -36.72
C ARG A 40 10.28 25.97 -35.77
N ASP A 41 9.01 26.31 -35.62
CA ASP A 41 8.07 25.59 -34.78
C ASP A 41 7.77 24.19 -35.33
N ASP A 42 7.68 24.03 -36.66
CA ASP A 42 7.51 22.72 -37.30
C ASP A 42 8.70 21.78 -37.05
N VAL A 43 9.92 22.33 -37.05
CA VAL A 43 11.15 21.57 -36.77
C VAL A 43 11.22 21.20 -35.29
N ARG A 44 10.93 22.14 -34.38
CA ARG A 44 10.89 21.88 -32.94
C ARG A 44 9.82 20.86 -32.55
N ALA A 45 8.66 20.90 -33.20
CA ALA A 45 7.58 19.93 -32.99
C ALA A 45 8.01 18.49 -33.29
N THR A 46 9.07 18.28 -34.09
CA THR A 46 9.60 16.94 -34.35
C THR A 46 10.51 16.39 -33.25
N GLY A 47 11.00 17.25 -32.34
CA GLY A 47 11.90 16.87 -31.25
C GLY A 47 13.26 16.33 -31.70
N ARG A 48 13.62 16.49 -32.99
CA ARG A 48 14.89 15.99 -33.52
C ARG A 48 16.04 16.89 -33.06
N MET A 49 16.99 16.30 -32.33
CA MET A 49 18.24 16.93 -31.89
C MET A 49 19.45 16.11 -32.37
N ARG A 50 20.55 16.77 -32.72
CA ARG A 50 21.81 16.16 -33.17
C ARG A 50 22.26 15.07 -32.20
N GLY A 51 22.55 13.87 -32.71
CA GLY A 51 23.03 12.73 -31.89
C GLY A 51 21.98 12.06 -30.98
N GLN A 52 20.75 12.59 -30.86
CA GLN A 52 19.71 11.99 -30.01
C GLN A 52 18.79 10.99 -30.73
N ALA A 53 18.81 10.93 -32.07
CA ALA A 53 17.95 10.02 -32.83
C ALA A 53 18.30 8.52 -32.68
N ARG A 54 19.38 8.17 -31.96
CA ARG A 54 19.84 6.78 -31.77
C ARG A 54 19.87 6.31 -30.30
N GLY A 55 19.52 7.16 -29.34
CA GLY A 55 19.63 6.84 -27.91
C GLY A 55 18.50 5.97 -27.37
N ALA A 56 17.28 6.09 -27.93
CA ALA A 56 16.09 5.41 -27.40
C ALA A 56 15.92 3.96 -27.89
N GLU A 57 16.53 3.56 -29.01
CA GLU A 57 16.36 2.22 -29.59
C GLU A 57 17.50 1.24 -29.28
N LYS A 58 18.59 1.67 -28.63
CA LYS A 58 19.81 0.85 -28.45
C LYS A 58 20.22 0.53 -27.01
N GLN A 59 19.41 0.87 -26.00
CA GLN A 59 19.61 0.32 -24.66
C GLN A 59 18.92 -1.05 -24.58
N ALA A 60 19.76 -2.09 -24.60
CA ALA A 60 19.40 -3.47 -24.91
C ALA A 60 18.38 -4.09 -23.92
N PRO A 61 17.42 -4.90 -24.41
CA PRO A 61 16.46 -5.64 -23.57
C PRO A 61 17.13 -6.59 -22.55
N THR A 62 18.36 -7.01 -22.83
CA THR A 62 19.14 -7.97 -22.04
C THR A 62 19.55 -7.43 -20.67
N ASP A 63 19.81 -6.11 -20.54
CA ASP A 63 20.17 -5.51 -19.26
C ASP A 63 18.98 -5.43 -18.30
N TYR A 64 17.77 -5.25 -18.83
CA TYR A 64 16.56 -5.24 -18.02
C TYR A 64 16.20 -6.64 -17.51
N ALA A 65 16.25 -7.65 -18.39
CA ALA A 65 16.00 -9.04 -18.01
C ALA A 65 17.00 -9.54 -16.94
N LEU A 66 18.28 -9.18 -17.06
CA LEU A 66 19.30 -9.55 -16.07
C LEU A 66 19.12 -8.82 -14.74
N LYS A 67 18.71 -7.55 -14.75
CA LYS A 67 18.35 -6.81 -13.52
C LYS A 67 17.13 -7.40 -12.84
N LEU A 68 16.11 -7.80 -13.62
CA LEU A 68 14.91 -8.43 -13.10
C LEU A 68 15.22 -9.78 -12.45
N ALA A 69 15.97 -10.65 -13.13
CA ALA A 69 16.37 -11.95 -12.58
C ALA A 69 17.21 -11.83 -11.29
N LYS A 70 18.10 -10.83 -11.20
CA LYS A 70 18.84 -10.54 -9.97
C LYS A 70 17.94 -10.05 -8.83
N ALA A 71 16.95 -9.21 -9.14
CA ALA A 71 15.98 -8.75 -8.15
C ALA A 71 15.11 -9.91 -7.64
N GLU A 72 14.64 -10.78 -8.53
CA GLU A 72 13.87 -11.98 -8.18
C GLU A 72 14.67 -12.92 -7.27
N LEU A 73 15.93 -13.18 -7.59
CA LEU A 73 16.79 -14.02 -6.77
C LEU A 73 17.01 -13.43 -5.37
N ALA A 74 17.27 -12.11 -5.28
CA ALA A 74 17.39 -11.42 -4.00
C ALA A 74 16.09 -11.48 -3.17
N THR A 75 14.92 -11.37 -3.82
CA THR A 75 13.64 -11.54 -3.11
C THR A 75 13.42 -12.97 -2.62
N ALA A 76 13.80 -13.98 -3.41
CA ALA A 76 13.69 -15.38 -3.03
C ALA A 76 14.57 -15.71 -1.80
N GLU A 77 15.79 -15.17 -1.76
CA GLU A 77 16.69 -15.30 -0.60
C GLU A 77 16.07 -14.67 0.66
N LYS A 78 15.47 -13.48 0.55
CA LYS A 78 14.81 -12.82 1.68
C LYS A 78 13.55 -13.56 2.16
N VAL A 79 12.77 -14.13 1.25
CA VAL A 79 11.64 -14.99 1.62
C VAL A 79 12.12 -16.23 2.36
N ALA A 80 13.22 -16.84 1.94
CA ALA A 80 13.81 -17.98 2.63
C ALA A 80 14.33 -17.63 4.04
N GLU A 81 14.96 -16.46 4.21
CA GLU A 81 15.38 -15.94 5.52
C GLU A 81 14.17 -15.75 6.46
N VAL A 82 13.11 -15.10 5.98
CA VAL A 82 11.89 -14.88 6.77
C VAL A 82 11.25 -16.20 7.19
N ALA A 83 11.13 -17.16 6.27
CA ALA A 83 10.59 -18.48 6.58
C ALA A 83 11.42 -19.23 7.65
N ALA A 84 12.75 -19.07 7.64
CA ALA A 84 13.62 -19.64 8.65
C ALA A 84 13.40 -18.97 10.03
N ILE A 85 13.21 -17.65 10.07
CA ILE A 85 12.89 -16.90 11.29
C ILE A 85 11.53 -17.33 11.84
N GLU A 86 10.51 -17.45 11.00
CA GLU A 86 9.16 -17.89 11.41
C GLU A 86 9.18 -19.28 12.04
N ARG A 87 9.94 -20.23 11.46
CA ARG A 87 10.11 -21.56 12.04
C ARG A 87 10.74 -21.50 13.43
N ARG A 88 11.78 -20.67 13.63
CA ARG A 88 12.41 -20.48 14.94
C ARG A 88 11.44 -19.85 15.94
N LEU A 89 10.68 -18.85 15.52
CA LEU A 89 9.71 -18.17 16.37
C LEU A 89 8.56 -19.09 16.77
N LYS A 90 8.09 -19.93 15.84
CA LYS A 90 7.10 -20.97 16.14
C LYS A 90 7.63 -21.97 17.17
N ALA A 91 8.85 -22.46 17.01
CA ALA A 91 9.48 -23.35 17.98
C ALA A 91 9.61 -22.69 19.37
N ALA A 92 10.06 -21.43 19.42
CA ALA A 92 10.16 -20.67 20.67
C ALA A 92 8.80 -20.48 21.36
N ARG A 93 7.73 -20.21 20.59
CA ARG A 93 6.36 -20.11 21.14
C ARG A 93 5.89 -21.42 21.76
N VAL A 94 6.16 -22.55 21.12
CA VAL A 94 5.82 -23.87 21.69
C VAL A 94 6.57 -24.09 23.00
N ALA A 95 7.88 -23.85 23.02
CA ALA A 95 8.69 -24.00 24.24
C ALA A 95 8.24 -23.08 25.38
N LEU A 96 7.86 -21.85 25.07
CA LEU A 96 7.30 -20.90 26.04
C LEU A 96 5.92 -21.35 26.53
N GLY A 97 5.07 -21.89 25.66
CA GLY A 97 3.80 -22.50 26.06
C GLY A 97 3.99 -23.67 27.03
N GLU A 98 4.99 -24.52 26.80
CA GLU A 98 5.31 -25.65 27.67
C GLU A 98 5.88 -25.22 29.03
N SER A 99 6.73 -24.19 29.06
CA SER A 99 7.23 -23.64 30.33
C SER A 99 6.11 -22.96 31.12
N TYR A 100 5.23 -22.23 30.44
CA TYR A 100 4.07 -21.59 31.04
C TYR A 100 3.05 -22.62 31.58
N ALA A 101 2.79 -23.69 30.84
CA ALA A 101 1.92 -24.78 31.30
C ALA A 101 2.49 -25.48 32.54
N ARG A 102 3.82 -25.69 32.60
CA ARG A 102 4.49 -26.20 33.80
C ARG A 102 4.37 -25.23 34.97
N TYR A 103 4.59 -23.94 34.74
CA TYR A 103 4.43 -22.91 35.76
C TYR A 103 3.01 -22.90 36.35
N ILE A 104 1.97 -22.89 35.51
CA ILE A 104 0.57 -22.94 35.96
C ILE A 104 0.27 -24.20 36.78
N ARG A 105 0.80 -25.36 36.38
CA ARG A 105 0.59 -26.61 37.14
C ARG A 105 1.15 -26.55 38.56
N HIS A 106 2.22 -25.77 38.76
CA HIS A 106 2.83 -25.57 40.08
C HIS A 106 2.25 -24.37 40.84
N GLN A 107 1.40 -23.56 40.21
CA GLN A 107 0.68 -22.51 40.90
C GLN A 107 -0.52 -23.07 41.64
N ALA A 108 -0.71 -22.63 42.88
CA ALA A 108 -1.96 -22.83 43.59
C ALA A 108 -3.09 -22.20 42.77
N LYS A 109 -4.17 -22.95 42.53
CA LYS A 109 -5.36 -22.38 41.90
C LYS A 109 -5.82 -21.20 42.78
N PRO A 110 -6.07 -20.01 42.20
CA PRO A 110 -6.55 -18.88 42.97
C PRO A 110 -7.83 -19.29 43.68
N SER A 111 -7.98 -18.87 44.94
CA SER A 111 -9.21 -19.11 45.66
C SER A 111 -10.37 -18.38 44.96
N VAL A 112 -11.59 -18.80 45.23
CA VAL A 112 -12.79 -18.11 44.71
C VAL A 112 -12.79 -16.65 45.16
N GLU A 113 -12.36 -16.36 46.40
CA GLU A 113 -12.22 -14.99 46.90
C GLU A 113 -11.17 -14.18 46.15
N ASP A 114 -10.01 -14.75 45.84
CA ASP A 114 -8.97 -14.05 45.08
C ASP A 114 -9.44 -13.76 43.65
N SER A 115 -10.20 -14.67 43.06
CA SER A 115 -10.80 -14.49 41.74
C SER A 115 -11.85 -13.37 41.75
N ILE A 116 -12.67 -13.30 42.81
CA ILE A 116 -13.65 -12.22 43.00
C ILE A 116 -12.94 -10.87 43.19
N ARG A 117 -11.93 -10.79 44.06
CA ARG A 117 -11.15 -9.56 44.26
C ARG A 117 -10.46 -9.11 42.97
N GLN A 118 -9.87 -10.02 42.21
CA GLN A 118 -9.24 -9.69 40.94
C GLN A 118 -10.25 -9.20 39.90
N HIS A 119 -11.45 -9.80 39.83
CA HIS A 119 -12.51 -9.34 38.94
C HIS A 119 -12.97 -7.92 39.32
N LEU A 120 -13.23 -7.67 40.60
CA LEU A 120 -13.65 -6.35 41.11
C LEU A 120 -12.59 -5.27 40.87
N ASN A 121 -11.30 -5.60 41.03
CA ASN A 121 -10.21 -4.68 40.73
C ASN A 121 -10.15 -4.34 39.24
N ARG A 122 -10.29 -5.34 38.36
CA ARG A 122 -10.35 -5.09 36.90
C ARG A 122 -11.55 -4.23 36.52
N THR A 123 -12.73 -4.49 37.08
CA THR A 123 -13.91 -3.66 36.79
C THR A 123 -13.70 -2.23 37.28
N ALA A 124 -13.12 -2.04 38.47
CA ALA A 124 -12.78 -0.71 38.98
C ALA A 124 -11.73 0.01 38.11
N GLU A 125 -10.73 -0.71 37.59
CA GLU A 125 -9.73 -0.16 36.65
C GLU A 125 -10.35 0.22 35.31
N HIS A 126 -11.27 -0.59 34.77
CA HIS A 126 -12.02 -0.27 33.56
C HIS A 126 -12.96 0.93 33.75
N GLU A 127 -13.58 1.05 34.92
CA GLU A 127 -14.39 2.19 35.33
C GLU A 127 -13.54 3.47 35.46
N ALA A 128 -12.41 3.39 36.16
CA ALA A 128 -11.48 4.51 36.33
C ALA A 128 -10.82 4.95 35.01
N ALA A 129 -10.58 4.02 34.09
CA ALA A 129 -10.04 4.29 32.76
C ALA A 129 -11.08 4.87 31.77
N GLY A 130 -12.32 5.08 32.20
CA GLY A 130 -13.40 5.59 31.33
C GLY A 130 -13.84 4.61 30.24
N ASN A 131 -13.45 3.34 30.35
CA ASN A 131 -13.81 2.27 29.41
C ASN A 131 -15.12 1.56 29.81
N VAL A 132 -15.96 2.21 30.61
CA VAL A 132 -17.37 1.81 30.75
C VAL A 132 -18.07 2.31 29.50
N ALA A 133 -18.20 1.45 28.50
CA ALA A 133 -19.28 1.63 27.55
C ALA A 133 -20.55 1.74 28.40
N ALA A 134 -21.24 2.89 28.34
CA ALA A 134 -22.56 3.04 28.93
C ALA A 134 -23.35 1.77 28.63
N PRO A 135 -24.06 1.17 29.61
CA PRO A 135 -24.71 -0.12 29.43
C PRO A 135 -25.43 -0.09 28.09
N VAL A 136 -25.05 -1.01 27.19
CA VAL A 136 -25.55 -1.03 25.82
C VAL A 136 -27.06 -0.96 25.91
N VAL A 137 -27.63 0.21 25.58
CA VAL A 137 -29.07 0.39 25.56
C VAL A 137 -29.55 -0.57 24.51
N THR A 138 -30.21 -1.65 24.91
CA THR A 138 -30.79 -2.62 23.98
C THR A 138 -31.79 -1.87 23.12
N GLN A 139 -31.41 -1.56 21.88
CA GLN A 139 -32.32 -1.02 20.90
C GLN A 139 -33.21 -2.17 20.42
N HIS A 140 -34.42 -2.23 20.96
CA HIS A 140 -35.42 -3.19 20.50
C HIS A 140 -35.98 -2.70 19.16
N GLN A 141 -35.91 -3.56 18.13
CA GLN A 141 -36.43 -3.21 16.80
C GLN A 141 -37.96 -3.14 16.78
N SER A 142 -38.63 -3.73 17.77
CA SER A 142 -40.08 -3.72 17.90
C SER A 142 -40.55 -3.53 19.35
N VAL A 143 -41.79 -3.06 19.51
CA VAL A 143 -42.46 -2.93 20.82
C VAL A 143 -42.64 -4.30 21.49
N LEU A 144 -42.85 -5.35 20.69
CA LEU A 144 -42.99 -6.71 21.19
C LEU A 144 -41.66 -7.24 21.75
N ASP A 145 -40.54 -6.97 21.09
CA ASP A 145 -39.20 -7.33 21.60
C ASP A 145 -38.87 -6.62 22.91
N SER A 146 -39.30 -5.36 23.06
CA SER A 146 -39.13 -4.62 24.32
C SER A 146 -39.96 -5.22 25.45
N LEU A 147 -41.20 -5.63 25.18
CA LEU A 147 -42.09 -6.27 26.15
C LEU A 147 -41.60 -7.67 26.55
N MET A 148 -41.07 -8.44 25.60
CA MET A 148 -40.51 -9.77 25.89
C MET A 148 -39.20 -9.69 26.68
N ALA A 149 -38.34 -8.72 26.38
CA ALA A 149 -37.10 -8.49 27.13
C ALA A 149 -37.36 -7.97 28.56
N ASN A 150 -38.39 -7.13 28.75
CA ASN A 150 -38.74 -6.54 30.05
C ASN A 150 -39.79 -7.34 30.84
N GLY A 151 -40.36 -8.40 30.26
CA GLY A 151 -41.50 -9.16 30.79
C GLY A 151 -41.26 -9.90 32.10
N GLY A 152 -40.03 -9.88 32.64
CA GLY A 152 -39.65 -10.59 33.87
C GLY A 152 -39.47 -9.73 35.12
N ARG A 153 -39.37 -8.40 35.03
CA ARG A 153 -39.11 -7.55 36.22
C ARG A 153 -40.32 -6.70 36.57
N ARG A 154 -41.20 -7.26 37.40
CA ARG A 154 -42.25 -6.49 38.06
C ARG A 154 -41.60 -5.43 38.95
N GLY A 155 -41.84 -4.17 38.59
CA GLY A 155 -41.65 -3.02 39.46
C GLY A 155 -40.38 -2.23 39.16
N THR A 156 -40.44 -1.27 38.24
CA THR A 156 -40.24 0.16 38.53
C THR A 156 -40.25 0.98 37.22
N ALA A 157 -40.92 2.14 37.31
CA ALA A 157 -40.97 3.24 36.33
C ALA A 157 -41.59 2.95 34.94
N LYS A 158 -42.82 3.44 34.73
CA LYS A 158 -43.42 3.62 33.40
C LYS A 158 -42.53 4.56 32.56
N PRO A 159 -42.12 4.20 31.34
CA PRO A 159 -41.50 5.16 30.44
C PRO A 159 -42.57 6.16 29.98
N ARG A 160 -42.36 7.43 30.31
CA ARG A 160 -43.17 8.55 29.81
C ARG A 160 -42.81 8.74 28.34
N VAL A 161 -43.69 8.32 27.44
CA VAL A 161 -43.55 8.57 26.01
C VAL A 161 -43.69 10.07 25.78
N LEU A 162 -42.58 10.73 25.46
CA LEU A 162 -42.58 12.06 24.85
C LEU A 162 -43.00 11.88 23.40
N VAL A 163 -44.27 12.13 23.12
CA VAL A 163 -44.73 12.42 21.76
C VAL A 163 -44.25 13.83 21.42
N ARG A 164 -43.67 13.98 20.23
CA ARG A 164 -43.17 15.25 19.68
C ARG A 164 -44.21 16.36 19.74
#